data_AF-A0A7C7Q175-F1
#
_entry.id   AF-A0A7C7Q175-F1
#
_cell.length_a   1.000
_cell.length_b   1.000
_cell.length_c   1.000
_cell.angle_alpha   90.00
_cell.angle_beta   90.00
_cell.angle_gamma   90.00
#
_symmetry.space_group_name_H-M   'P 1'
#
loop_
_entity.id
_entity.type
_entity.pdbx_description
1 polymer ?
#
loop_
_entity_poly.entity_id
_entity_poly.type
_entity_poly.pdbx_seq_one_letter_code
_entity_poly.pdbx_strand_id
1 'polypeptide(L)'
;MTKCRRMDVLACHFGIGALFLEARIEWGMPNPWFIAVLLLLIGIAIYGYLRERRHWHSVAWTAALVMRILALAVVGLILSPTALRLQSATATKPIVHVLIDNSHSIVIPASDNQVGKGIRALFEQNGALNLRQLSNATKVHLWAFDKSLYALSAEKLSKLQWDGSESKLLNALNEIIDRIPQSNPQPTIIVITDGQDTTMGEISRMQIATLAQRARGHANFIIVGVGRKKQPSNVKIELTPRYAISFPNAIITIQAVARLVQGDRYQGKLTITRGTRIIAQRDIALDANQREAQVDIDIMPRRGANVIKAQCSVASDETLIEDNVAFGVIDVINRNLRLLYLEGAPRWEYKFTKRAF
;
A
#
# COMPACT_ATOMS: atom_id res chain seq x y z
N MET A 1 32.78 20.24 2.27
CA MET A 1 33.06 19.31 1.15
C MET A 1 34.55 19.05 1.09
N THR A 2 35.03 18.06 1.84
CA THR A 2 36.45 17.71 1.91
C THR A 2 36.67 16.41 1.13
N LYS A 3 37.57 16.51 0.15
CA LYS A 3 37.92 15.48 -0.81
C LYS A 3 38.62 14.33 -0.09
N CYS A 4 37.91 13.23 0.13
CA CYS A 4 38.44 12.01 0.75
C CYS A 4 39.37 11.31 -0.26
N ARG A 5 40.67 11.25 0.04
CA ARG A 5 41.68 10.62 -0.83
C ARG A 5 41.67 9.11 -0.54
N ARG A 6 41.23 8.32 -1.51
CA ARG A 6 41.25 6.85 -1.51
C ARG A 6 42.71 6.39 -1.50
N MET A 7 43.14 5.61 -0.52
CA MET A 7 44.41 4.89 -0.53
C MET A 7 44.16 3.39 -0.35
N ASP A 8 44.74 2.66 -1.29
CA ASP A 8 45.07 1.23 -1.41
C ASP A 8 44.29 0.19 -0.60
N VAL A 9 43.54 -0.61 -1.36
CA VAL A 9 42.82 -1.82 -0.93
C VAL A 9 43.81 -2.98 -0.90
N LEU A 10 44.18 -3.45 0.29
CA LEU A 10 44.83 -4.76 0.45
C LEU A 10 43.74 -5.83 0.53
N ALA A 11 43.49 -6.53 -0.57
CA ALA A 11 42.60 -7.70 -0.61
C ALA A 11 43.41 -8.96 -0.29
N CYS A 12 43.26 -9.51 0.92
CA CYS A 12 43.72 -10.86 1.23
C CYS A 12 42.62 -11.87 0.85
N HIS A 13 42.88 -12.68 -0.18
CA HIS A 13 42.01 -13.80 -0.58
C HIS A 13 42.30 -15.01 0.34
N PHE A 14 41.44 -15.25 1.31
CA PHE A 14 41.28 -16.58 1.92
C PHE A 14 39.85 -17.04 1.67
N GLY A 15 39.73 -18.23 1.06
CA GLY A 15 38.45 -18.82 0.68
C GLY A 15 37.55 -19.08 1.88
N ILE A 16 36.24 -18.96 1.64
CA ILE A 16 35.09 -19.05 2.57
C ILE A 16 34.70 -17.68 3.15
N GLY A 17 33.81 -17.00 2.41
CA GLY A 17 33.19 -15.74 2.82
C GLY A 17 34.12 -14.55 2.65
N ALA A 18 33.93 -13.77 1.59
CA ALA A 18 34.67 -12.52 1.39
C ALA A 18 34.29 -11.50 2.49
N LEU A 19 34.95 -11.61 3.64
CA LEU A 19 35.02 -10.59 4.67
C LEU A 19 35.86 -9.46 4.09
N PHE A 20 35.19 -8.48 3.49
CA PHE A 20 35.82 -7.21 3.15
C PHE A 20 36.04 -6.44 4.45
N LEU A 21 37.23 -6.54 5.03
CA LEU A 21 37.69 -5.59 6.02
C LEU A 21 38.11 -4.30 5.30
N GLU A 22 37.20 -3.33 5.19
CA GLU A 22 37.61 -1.95 4.95
C GLU A 22 38.19 -1.39 6.26
N ALA A 23 39.52 -1.44 6.39
CA ALA A 23 40.22 -0.71 7.43
C ALA A 23 40.30 0.77 7.02
N ARG A 24 39.29 1.56 7.39
CA ARG A 24 39.34 3.01 7.23
C ARG A 24 40.07 3.62 8.42
N ILE A 25 41.28 4.13 8.16
CA ILE A 25 41.98 4.99 9.11
C ILE A 25 41.35 6.39 8.98
N GLU A 26 40.34 6.66 9.79
CA GLU A 26 39.85 8.02 9.95
C GLU A 26 40.77 8.75 10.93
N TRP A 27 41.64 9.60 10.39
CA TRP A 27 42.34 10.60 11.18
C TRP A 27 41.31 11.67 11.56
N GLY A 28 40.62 11.47 12.68
CA GLY A 28 39.88 12.56 13.30
C GLY A 28 40.86 13.70 13.51
N MET A 29 40.64 14.86 12.87
CA MET A 29 41.49 16.03 13.11
C MET A 29 41.54 16.23 14.62
N PRO A 30 42.73 16.18 15.26
CA PRO A 30 42.85 16.45 16.67
C PRO A 30 42.18 17.80 16.91
N ASN A 31 41.26 17.85 17.87
CA ASN A 31 40.54 19.07 18.21
C ASN A 31 41.58 20.21 18.33
N PRO A 32 41.43 21.37 17.66
CA PRO A 32 42.51 22.35 17.41
C PRO A 32 43.32 22.76 18.64
N TRP A 33 42.76 22.66 19.84
CA TRP A 33 43.47 22.88 21.10
C TRP A 33 44.60 21.89 21.37
N PHE A 34 44.53 20.63 20.89
CA PHE A 34 45.62 19.65 21.02
C PHE A 34 46.88 20.10 20.26
N ILE A 35 46.70 20.65 19.06
CA ILE A 35 47.79 21.18 18.24
C ILE A 35 48.41 22.40 18.95
N ALA A 36 47.58 23.27 19.52
CA ALA A 36 48.04 24.42 20.29
C ALA A 36 48.84 24.03 21.55
N VAL A 37 48.39 23.02 22.31
CA VAL A 37 49.11 22.52 23.49
C VAL A 37 50.44 21.86 23.10
N LEU A 38 50.47 21.09 22.01
CA LEU A 38 51.71 20.47 21.53
C LEU A 38 52.73 21.53 21.08
N LEU A 39 52.30 22.53 20.31
CA LEU A 39 53.16 23.64 19.90
C LEU A 39 53.66 24.46 21.09
N LEU A 40 52.83 24.66 22.12
CA LEU A 40 53.22 25.34 23.36
C LEU A 40 54.30 24.55 24.11
N LEU A 41 54.15 23.24 24.27
CA LEU A 41 55.15 22.38 24.92
C LEU A 41 56.47 22.35 24.14
N ILE A 42 56.41 22.31 22.81
CA ILE A 42 57.59 22.41 21.93
C ILE A 42 58.25 23.80 22.11
N GLY A 43 57.46 24.87 22.15
CA GLY A 43 57.95 26.24 22.36
C GLY A 43 58.63 26.42 23.72
N ILE A 44 58.04 25.89 24.80
CA ILE A 44 58.62 25.91 26.15
C ILE A 44 59.91 25.07 26.19
N ALA A 45 59.91 23.90 25.55
CA ALA A 45 61.11 23.07 25.45
C ALA A 45 62.23 23.79 24.70
N ILE A 46 61.95 24.40 23.54
CA ILE A 46 62.92 25.19 22.77
C ILE A 46 63.40 26.40 23.59
N TYR A 47 62.51 27.13 24.25
CA TYR A 47 62.84 28.31 25.05
C TYR A 47 63.76 27.97 26.24
N GLY A 48 63.40 26.94 27.02
CA GLY A 48 64.25 26.46 28.11
C GLY A 48 65.63 26.00 27.59
N TYR A 49 65.64 25.35 26.42
CA TYR A 49 66.87 24.81 25.82
C TYR A 49 67.77 25.87 25.16
N LEU A 50 67.19 26.98 24.66
CA LEU A 50 67.92 28.15 24.18
C LEU A 50 68.51 28.99 25.32
N ARG A 51 67.84 28.99 26.48
CA ARG A 51 68.33 29.69 27.69
C ARG A 51 69.52 28.97 28.32
N GLU A 52 69.61 27.65 28.22
CA GLU A 52 70.66 26.78 28.77
C GLU A 52 71.93 26.68 27.87
N ARG A 53 72.17 27.63 26.97
CA ARG A 53 73.19 27.57 25.90
C ARG A 53 74.67 27.54 26.35
N ARG A 54 74.98 27.47 27.65
CA ARG A 54 76.29 27.91 28.16
C ARG A 54 77.32 26.82 28.46
N HIS A 55 77.01 25.52 28.39
CA HIS A 55 77.93 24.48 28.90
C HIS A 55 78.04 23.15 28.10
N TRP A 56 77.51 23.02 26.88
CA TRP A 56 77.48 21.72 26.15
C TRP A 56 78.10 21.78 24.75
N HIS A 57 78.81 20.72 24.33
CA HIS A 57 79.31 20.56 22.95
C HIS A 57 78.16 20.53 21.93
N SER A 58 78.32 21.24 20.81
CA SER A 58 77.25 21.52 19.82
C SER A 58 76.52 20.29 19.27
N VAL A 59 77.15 19.12 19.23
CA VAL A 59 76.53 17.88 18.70
C VAL A 59 75.64 17.18 19.72
N ALA A 60 76.01 17.18 20.99
CA ALA A 60 75.17 16.64 22.06
C ALA A 60 73.90 17.48 22.25
N TRP A 61 74.03 18.79 22.01
CA TRP A 61 72.94 19.76 22.06
C TRP A 61 71.88 19.51 20.98
N THR A 62 72.30 19.31 19.72
CA THR A 62 71.36 19.01 18.62
C THR A 62 70.70 17.64 18.79
N ALA A 63 71.45 16.62 19.22
CA ALA A 63 70.92 15.28 19.44
C ALA A 63 69.82 15.24 20.51
N ALA A 64 70.01 15.91 21.64
CA ALA A 64 69.03 15.96 22.71
C ALA A 64 67.76 16.75 22.33
N LEU A 65 67.87 17.82 21.55
CA LEU A 65 66.72 18.55 21.01
C LEU A 65 65.88 17.65 20.08
N VAL A 66 66.53 16.97 19.14
CA VAL A 66 65.88 16.07 18.18
C VAL A 66 65.15 14.94 18.90
N MET A 67 65.79 14.29 19.88
CA MET A 67 65.18 13.23 20.68
C MET A 67 63.94 13.71 21.44
N ARG A 68 63.92 14.96 21.92
CA ARG A 68 62.79 15.52 22.67
C ARG A 68 61.61 15.89 21.77
N ILE A 69 61.89 16.45 20.58
CA ILE A 69 60.87 16.69 19.56
C ILE A 69 60.27 15.35 19.10
N LEU A 70 61.11 14.34 18.89
CA LEU A 70 60.66 13.00 18.54
C LEU A 70 59.79 12.37 19.64
N ALA A 71 60.20 12.50 20.90
CA ALA A 71 59.40 12.02 22.04
C ALA A 71 58.04 12.73 22.12
N LEU A 72 57.99 14.05 21.93
CA LEU A 72 56.74 14.81 21.89
C LEU A 72 55.84 14.43 20.70
N ALA A 73 56.43 14.15 19.53
CA ALA A 73 55.70 13.66 18.36
C ALA A 73 55.09 12.28 18.60
N VAL A 74 55.83 11.37 19.25
CA VAL A 74 55.34 10.04 19.63
C VAL A 74 54.21 10.14 20.65
N VAL A 75 54.35 10.98 21.68
CA VAL A 75 53.30 11.23 22.66
C VAL A 75 52.05 11.83 21.99
N GLY A 76 52.23 12.78 21.07
CA GLY A 76 51.14 13.35 20.28
C GLY A 76 50.42 12.32 19.41
N LEU A 77 51.15 11.36 18.84
CA LEU A 77 50.57 10.26 18.06
C LEU A 77 49.77 9.29 18.96
N ILE A 78 50.28 8.96 20.15
CA ILE A 78 49.59 8.06 21.10
C ILE A 78 48.33 8.73 21.68
N LEU A 79 48.38 10.03 21.96
CA LEU A 79 47.23 10.80 22.45
C LEU A 79 46.26 11.17 21.34
N SER A 80 46.65 11.06 20.07
CA SER A 80 45.73 11.26 18.96
C SER A 80 44.65 10.18 19.04
N PRO A 81 43.36 10.54 18.93
CA PRO A 81 42.26 9.59 18.99
C PRO A 81 42.23 8.78 17.68
N THR A 82 43.21 7.90 17.51
CA THR A 82 43.29 6.93 16.43
C THR A 82 42.36 5.77 16.77
N ALA A 83 41.07 6.01 16.55
CA ALA A 83 40.09 4.96 16.69
C ALA A 83 40.10 4.08 15.44
N LEU A 84 40.66 2.88 15.55
CA LEU A 84 40.48 1.83 14.55
C LEU A 84 39.03 1.34 14.62
N ARG A 85 38.15 1.95 13.82
CA ARG A 85 36.78 1.42 13.64
C ARG A 85 36.82 0.27 12.64
N LEU A 86 36.90 -0.94 13.16
CA LEU A 86 36.66 -2.17 12.42
C LEU A 86 35.15 -2.26 12.12
N GLN A 87 34.69 -1.62 11.05
CA GLN A 87 33.34 -1.86 10.54
C GLN A 87 33.34 -3.20 9.83
N SER A 88 32.79 -4.20 10.50
CA SER A 88 32.47 -5.48 9.87
C SER A 88 31.22 -5.27 9.02
N ALA A 89 31.41 -4.92 7.75
CA ALA A 89 30.32 -4.90 6.78
C ALA A 89 30.05 -6.34 6.35
N THR A 90 29.26 -7.08 7.13
CA THR A 90 28.73 -8.35 6.65
C THR A 90 27.86 -8.01 5.44
N ALA A 91 28.27 -8.44 4.24
CA ALA A 91 27.52 -8.26 3.01
C ALA A 91 26.26 -9.15 3.05
N THR A 92 25.29 -8.78 3.87
CA THR A 92 24.00 -9.44 3.93
C THR A 92 23.26 -9.10 2.64
N LYS A 93 22.79 -10.12 1.91
CA LYS A 93 22.00 -9.89 0.70
C LYS A 93 20.80 -8.98 1.02
N PRO A 94 20.49 -7.99 0.18
CA PRO A 94 19.30 -7.17 0.34
C PRO A 94 18.06 -8.06 0.42
N ILE A 95 17.08 -7.67 1.23
CA ILE A 95 15.85 -8.44 1.41
C ILE A 95 14.71 -7.73 0.66
N VAL A 96 13.99 -8.49 -0.16
CA VAL A 96 12.87 -7.98 -0.97
C VAL A 96 11.62 -8.79 -0.63
N HIS A 97 10.55 -8.10 -0.24
CA HIS A 97 9.23 -8.68 -0.03
C HIS A 97 8.35 -8.29 -1.21
N VAL A 98 7.75 -9.25 -1.90
CA VAL A 98 6.83 -8.98 -3.02
C VAL A 98 5.43 -9.38 -2.59
N LEU A 99 4.51 -8.41 -2.57
CA LEU A 99 3.10 -8.56 -2.24
C LEU A 99 2.30 -8.55 -3.53
N ILE A 100 1.49 -9.59 -3.72
CA ILE A 100 0.68 -9.79 -4.91
C ILE A 100 -0.79 -9.79 -4.47
N ASP A 101 -1.56 -8.87 -5.02
CA ASP A 101 -3.00 -8.83 -4.83
C ASP A 101 -3.63 -10.07 -5.49
N ASN A 102 -4.39 -10.89 -4.75
CA ASN A 102 -5.11 -12.07 -5.25
C ASN A 102 -6.63 -11.83 -5.35
N SER A 103 -7.06 -10.57 -5.40
CA SER A 103 -8.47 -10.23 -5.49
C SER A 103 -9.11 -10.57 -6.83
N HIS A 104 -10.42 -10.83 -6.80
CA HIS A 104 -11.24 -11.16 -7.95
C HIS A 104 -11.27 -10.03 -8.99
N SER A 105 -11.07 -8.76 -8.59
CA SER A 105 -11.05 -7.62 -9.49
C SER A 105 -9.92 -7.65 -10.53
N ILE A 106 -8.90 -8.47 -10.34
CA ILE A 106 -7.83 -8.67 -11.34
C ILE A 106 -8.35 -9.43 -12.58
N VAL A 107 -9.36 -10.29 -12.42
CA VAL A 107 -9.91 -11.12 -13.50
C VAL A 107 -11.06 -10.43 -14.23
N ILE A 108 -11.86 -9.63 -13.51
CA ILE A 108 -13.06 -8.95 -14.04
C ILE A 108 -12.81 -8.18 -15.36
N PRO A 109 -11.69 -7.44 -15.55
CA PRO A 109 -11.51 -6.60 -16.73
C PRO A 109 -11.24 -7.39 -18.01
N ALA A 110 -11.09 -8.71 -18.00
CA ALA A 110 -10.77 -9.45 -19.22
C ALA A 110 -11.39 -10.85 -19.21
N SER A 111 -12.18 -11.14 -20.25
CA SER A 111 -12.65 -12.49 -20.59
C SER A 111 -11.54 -13.54 -20.69
N ASP A 112 -10.28 -13.11 -20.83
CA ASP A 112 -9.08 -13.96 -20.92
C ASP A 112 -8.05 -13.75 -19.78
N ASN A 113 -8.43 -13.10 -18.67
CA ASN A 113 -7.55 -12.86 -17.52
C ASN A 113 -6.16 -12.28 -17.88
N GLN A 114 -6.14 -11.29 -18.79
CA GLN A 114 -4.89 -10.73 -19.31
C GLN A 114 -4.04 -10.08 -18.21
N VAL A 115 -4.66 -9.46 -17.21
CA VAL A 115 -3.96 -8.82 -16.09
C VAL A 115 -3.26 -9.88 -15.24
N GLY A 116 -3.97 -10.95 -14.84
CA GLY A 116 -3.38 -12.05 -14.10
C GLY A 116 -2.27 -12.77 -14.87
N LYS A 117 -2.42 -12.97 -16.19
CA LYS A 117 -1.34 -13.47 -17.07
C LYS A 117 -0.14 -12.52 -17.08
N GLY A 118 -0.37 -11.21 -17.15
CA GLY A 118 0.67 -10.19 -17.10
C GLY A 118 1.46 -10.21 -15.79
N ILE A 119 0.77 -10.35 -14.65
CA ILE A 119 1.43 -10.49 -13.34
C ILE A 119 2.32 -11.74 -13.33
N ARG A 120 1.82 -12.88 -13.84
CA ARG A 120 2.62 -14.12 -13.93
C ARG A 120 3.85 -13.92 -14.82
N ALA A 121 3.68 -13.26 -15.96
CA ALA A 121 4.76 -12.97 -16.90
C ALA A 121 5.89 -12.11 -16.29
N LEU A 122 5.60 -11.27 -15.28
CA LEU A 122 6.65 -10.52 -14.56
C LEU A 122 7.66 -11.43 -13.86
N PHE A 123 7.26 -12.64 -13.47
CA PHE A 123 8.11 -13.59 -12.74
C PHE A 123 8.69 -14.71 -13.63
N GLU A 124 8.34 -14.72 -14.91
CA GLU A 124 8.89 -15.65 -15.90
C GLU A 124 10.36 -15.33 -16.23
N GLN A 125 11.01 -16.19 -17.02
CA GLN A 125 12.46 -16.12 -17.28
C GLN A 125 12.92 -14.79 -17.89
N ASN A 126 12.06 -14.14 -18.68
CA ASN A 126 12.34 -12.84 -19.30
C ASN A 126 11.64 -11.67 -18.58
N GLY A 127 10.96 -11.94 -17.46
CA GLY A 127 10.22 -10.95 -16.70
C GLY A 127 11.12 -10.07 -15.83
N ALA A 128 10.65 -8.87 -15.51
CA ALA A 128 11.38 -7.89 -14.69
C ALA A 128 11.66 -8.38 -13.25
N LEU A 129 10.86 -9.33 -12.75
CA LEU A 129 10.98 -9.93 -11.41
C LEU A 129 11.35 -11.42 -11.50
N ASN A 130 12.20 -11.80 -12.46
CA ASN A 130 12.70 -13.17 -12.57
C ASN A 130 13.29 -13.65 -11.23
N LEU A 131 12.62 -14.61 -10.60
CA LEU A 131 12.96 -15.10 -9.27
C LEU A 131 14.36 -15.75 -9.21
N ARG A 132 14.83 -16.36 -10.30
CA ARG A 132 16.17 -16.97 -10.34
C ARG A 132 17.26 -15.90 -10.29
N GLN A 133 17.16 -14.88 -11.13
CA GLN A 133 18.11 -13.76 -11.11
C GLN A 133 18.04 -12.98 -9.79
N LEU A 134 16.82 -12.73 -9.30
CA LEU A 134 16.60 -11.98 -8.07
C LEU A 134 17.13 -12.76 -6.85
N SER A 135 16.90 -14.08 -6.76
CA SER A 135 17.39 -14.92 -5.65
C SER A 135 18.93 -15.00 -5.55
N ASN A 136 19.63 -14.80 -6.67
CA ASN A 136 21.09 -14.78 -6.67
C ASN A 136 21.63 -13.51 -5.99
N ALA A 137 21.02 -12.36 -6.27
CA ALA A 137 21.45 -11.06 -5.74
C ALA A 137 20.81 -10.70 -4.39
N THR A 138 19.57 -11.12 -4.14
CA THR A 138 18.75 -10.71 -3.00
C THR A 138 18.02 -11.91 -2.37
N LYS A 139 17.54 -11.74 -1.15
CA LYS A 139 16.66 -12.71 -0.49
C LYS A 139 15.21 -12.28 -0.74
N VAL A 140 14.48 -13.07 -1.53
CA VAL A 140 13.12 -12.75 -1.97
C VAL A 140 12.09 -13.52 -1.14
N HIS A 141 11.11 -12.81 -0.59
CA HIS A 141 9.95 -13.37 0.09
C HIS A 141 8.68 -13.01 -0.68
N LEU A 142 7.95 -14.01 -1.16
CA LEU A 142 6.69 -13.79 -1.87
C LEU A 142 5.51 -13.88 -0.90
N TRP A 143 4.58 -12.97 -1.08
CA TRP A 143 3.35 -12.85 -0.32
C TRP A 143 2.21 -12.62 -1.28
N ALA A 144 1.05 -13.16 -0.94
CA ALA A 144 -0.21 -12.78 -1.57
C ALA A 144 -1.15 -12.22 -0.52
N PHE A 145 -2.06 -11.35 -0.95
CA PHE A 145 -3.07 -10.80 -0.07
C PHE A 145 -4.42 -10.70 -0.78
N ASP A 146 -5.47 -10.87 0.02
CA ASP A 146 -6.86 -10.63 -0.33
C ASP A 146 -7.55 -10.01 0.90
N LYS A 147 -8.19 -10.84 1.74
CA LYS A 147 -8.68 -10.48 3.07
C LYS A 147 -7.56 -10.38 4.11
N SER A 148 -6.49 -11.18 3.95
CA SER A 148 -5.33 -11.21 4.85
C SER A 148 -4.03 -11.48 4.09
N LEU A 149 -2.88 -11.23 4.73
CA LEU A 149 -1.57 -11.49 4.14
C LEU A 149 -1.10 -12.92 4.42
N TYR A 150 -0.70 -13.65 3.38
CA TYR A 150 -0.16 -15.00 3.49
C TYR A 150 1.09 -15.23 2.64
N ALA A 151 1.95 -16.13 3.10
CA ALA A 151 3.19 -16.47 2.41
C ALA A 151 2.87 -17.28 1.14
N LEU A 152 3.54 -16.93 0.04
CA LEU A 152 3.39 -17.58 -1.24
C LEU A 152 4.70 -18.27 -1.63
N SER A 153 4.62 -19.48 -2.18
CA SER A 153 5.76 -20.16 -2.79
C SER A 153 5.79 -19.92 -4.30
N ALA A 154 6.97 -19.98 -4.92
CA ALA A 154 7.12 -19.82 -6.37
C ALA A 154 6.26 -20.81 -7.18
N GLU A 155 6.06 -22.03 -6.69
CA GLU A 155 5.17 -23.03 -7.33
C GLU A 155 3.68 -22.69 -7.24
N LYS A 156 3.26 -21.93 -6.21
CA LYS A 156 1.87 -21.52 -6.02
C LYS A 156 1.54 -20.25 -6.80
N LEU A 157 2.54 -19.44 -7.12
CA LEU A 157 2.40 -18.24 -7.94
C LEU A 157 1.75 -18.53 -9.31
N SER A 158 2.18 -19.59 -10.00
CA SER A 158 1.61 -20.01 -11.28
C SER A 158 0.17 -20.56 -11.15
N LYS A 159 -0.23 -20.93 -9.93
CA LYS A 159 -1.54 -21.51 -9.60
C LYS A 159 -2.53 -20.49 -8.99
N LEU A 160 -2.14 -19.24 -8.77
CA LEU A 160 -3.04 -18.21 -8.23
C LEU A 160 -4.28 -18.05 -9.12
N GLN A 161 -5.46 -18.22 -8.54
CA GLN A 161 -6.72 -18.18 -9.28
C GLN A 161 -7.38 -16.79 -9.26
N TRP A 162 -6.87 -15.86 -8.44
CA TRP A 162 -7.47 -14.53 -8.24
C TRP A 162 -8.91 -14.63 -7.76
N ASP A 163 -9.14 -15.47 -6.75
CA ASP A 163 -10.44 -15.83 -6.19
C ASP A 163 -10.75 -15.07 -4.89
N GLY A 164 -9.90 -14.13 -4.48
CA GLY A 164 -10.08 -13.33 -3.28
C GLY A 164 -11.30 -12.42 -3.38
N SER A 165 -12.23 -12.54 -2.43
CA SER A 165 -13.47 -11.74 -2.41
C SER A 165 -13.27 -10.30 -1.92
N GLU A 166 -12.11 -10.00 -1.33
CA GLU A 166 -11.77 -8.71 -0.73
C GLU A 166 -10.33 -8.33 -1.13
N SER A 167 -10.01 -7.04 -1.17
CA SER A 167 -8.65 -6.52 -1.31
C SER A 167 -8.37 -5.57 -0.15
N LYS A 168 -7.75 -6.06 0.94
CA LYS A 168 -7.40 -5.24 2.12
C LYS A 168 -5.95 -4.79 2.07
N LEU A 169 -5.64 -3.95 1.08
CA LEU A 169 -4.30 -3.44 0.83
C LEU A 169 -3.69 -2.78 2.08
N LEU A 170 -4.41 -1.87 2.75
CA LEU A 170 -3.88 -1.19 3.93
C LEU A 170 -3.54 -2.16 5.08
N ASN A 171 -4.36 -3.20 5.28
CA ASN A 171 -4.09 -4.20 6.30
C ASN A 171 -2.88 -5.05 5.95
N ALA A 172 -2.78 -5.49 4.68
CA ALA A 172 -1.62 -6.24 4.19
C ALA A 172 -0.31 -5.45 4.36
N LEU A 173 -0.33 -4.14 4.11
CA LEU A 173 0.83 -3.26 4.31
C LEU A 173 1.22 -3.10 5.78
N ASN A 174 0.25 -2.97 6.68
CA ASN A 174 0.56 -2.94 8.12
C ASN A 174 1.12 -4.28 8.59
N GLU A 175 0.51 -5.38 8.15
CA GLU A 175 0.90 -6.74 8.54
C GLU A 175 2.30 -7.12 8.04
N ILE A 176 2.68 -6.71 6.81
CA ILE A 176 4.05 -6.98 6.33
C ILE A 176 5.09 -6.18 7.12
N ILE A 177 4.83 -4.92 7.46
CA ILE A 177 5.74 -4.12 8.29
C ILE A 177 5.95 -4.80 9.64
N ASP A 178 4.90 -5.35 10.25
CA ASP A 178 4.98 -6.04 11.54
C ASP A 178 5.72 -7.38 11.46
N ARG A 179 5.65 -8.07 10.31
CA ARG A 179 6.36 -9.33 10.09
C ARG A 179 7.84 -9.13 9.74
N ILE A 180 8.25 -7.94 9.34
CA ILE A 180 9.65 -7.62 9.03
C ILE A 180 10.43 -7.47 10.34
N PRO A 181 11.47 -8.28 10.59
CA PRO A 181 12.34 -8.12 11.75
C PRO A 181 13.06 -6.78 11.74
N GLN A 182 13.14 -6.10 12.89
CA GLN A 182 13.85 -4.83 12.99
C GLN A 182 15.36 -4.92 12.72
N SER A 183 15.92 -6.14 12.81
CA SER A 183 17.31 -6.43 12.49
C SER A 183 17.60 -6.41 10.99
N ASN A 184 16.58 -6.39 10.11
CA ASN A 184 16.76 -6.32 8.67
C ASN A 184 17.06 -4.88 8.23
N PRO A 185 18.24 -4.59 7.67
CA PRO A 185 18.55 -3.25 7.18
C PRO A 185 17.73 -2.96 5.92
N GLN A 186 16.75 -2.06 6.05
CA GLN A 186 15.99 -1.42 4.95
C GLN A 186 15.46 -2.37 3.85
N PRO A 187 14.61 -3.36 4.17
CA PRO A 187 13.96 -4.18 3.16
C PRO A 187 13.16 -3.35 2.16
N THR A 188 13.09 -3.85 0.93
CA THR A 188 12.23 -3.29 -0.12
C THR A 188 10.95 -4.10 -0.22
N ILE A 189 9.81 -3.44 -0.19
CA ILE A 189 8.47 -4.01 -0.32
C ILE A 189 7.94 -3.60 -1.69
N ILE A 190 7.76 -4.57 -2.58
CA ILE A 190 7.16 -4.38 -3.91
C ILE A 190 5.70 -4.81 -3.82
N VAL A 191 4.77 -3.95 -4.19
CA VAL A 191 3.32 -4.22 -4.13
C VAL A 191 2.78 -4.24 -5.56
N ILE A 192 2.12 -5.32 -5.95
CA ILE A 192 1.48 -5.47 -7.25
C ILE A 192 -0.03 -5.55 -7.03
N THR A 193 -0.78 -4.55 -7.48
CA THR A 193 -2.24 -4.41 -7.23
C THR A 193 -2.90 -3.58 -8.31
N ASP A 194 -4.20 -3.76 -8.51
CA ASP A 194 -5.02 -2.89 -9.37
C ASP A 194 -5.43 -1.56 -8.68
N GLY A 195 -5.06 -1.40 -7.42
CA GLY A 195 -5.23 -0.18 -6.63
C GLY A 195 -6.56 -0.09 -5.89
N GLN A 196 -7.38 -1.13 -5.89
CA GLN A 196 -8.61 -1.17 -5.11
C GLN A 196 -8.34 -1.57 -3.66
N ASP A 197 -9.04 -0.94 -2.71
CA ASP A 197 -9.10 -1.38 -1.32
C ASP A 197 -10.57 -1.49 -0.91
N THR A 198 -10.98 -2.68 -0.45
CA THR A 198 -12.37 -2.99 -0.10
C THR A 198 -12.64 -2.83 1.40
N THR A 199 -11.73 -2.21 2.15
CA THR A 199 -11.94 -1.94 3.57
C THR A 199 -13.17 -1.04 3.76
N MET A 200 -14.08 -1.45 4.65
CA MET A 200 -15.26 -0.66 4.97
C MET A 200 -14.87 0.67 5.63
N GLY A 201 -15.38 1.77 5.08
CA GLY A 201 -15.09 3.13 5.54
C GLY A 201 -14.03 3.83 4.68
N GLU A 202 -13.97 5.15 4.76
CA GLU A 202 -12.90 5.90 4.10
C GLU A 202 -11.56 5.60 4.77
N ILE A 203 -10.55 5.25 3.98
CA ILE A 203 -9.17 5.19 4.46
C ILE A 203 -8.77 6.61 4.86
N SER A 204 -8.68 6.86 6.16
CA SER A 204 -8.37 8.18 6.68
C SER A 204 -6.92 8.56 6.36
N ARG A 205 -6.68 9.86 6.15
CA ARG A 205 -5.31 10.40 6.01
C ARG A 205 -4.43 10.04 7.22
N MET A 206 -5.03 9.88 8.39
CA MET A 206 -4.33 9.49 9.62
C MET A 206 -3.76 8.08 9.51
N GLN A 207 -4.53 7.10 9.04
CA GLN A 207 -4.06 5.73 8.86
C GLN A 207 -2.88 5.64 7.87
N ILE A 208 -2.95 6.39 6.76
CA ILE A 208 -1.86 6.47 5.78
C ILE A 208 -0.61 7.11 6.40
N ALA A 209 -0.78 8.20 7.17
CA ALA A 209 0.32 8.86 7.87
C ALA A 209 0.99 7.94 8.90
N THR A 210 0.20 7.16 9.65
CA THR A 210 0.70 6.16 10.59
C THR A 210 1.51 5.09 9.88
N LEU A 211 1.02 4.55 8.76
CA LEU A 211 1.75 3.57 7.95
C LEU A 211 3.10 4.15 7.46
N ALA A 212 3.07 5.37 6.92
CA ALA A 212 4.26 6.05 6.42
C ALA A 212 5.28 6.30 7.55
N GLN A 213 4.83 6.69 8.74
CA GLN A 213 5.70 6.87 9.89
C GLN A 213 6.36 5.56 10.34
N ARG A 214 5.60 4.46 10.38
CA ARG A 214 6.13 3.14 10.73
C ARG A 214 7.15 2.62 9.72
N ALA A 215 6.94 2.92 8.44
CA ALA A 215 7.85 2.49 7.38
C ALA A 215 9.08 3.39 7.22
N ARG A 216 9.02 4.66 7.63
CA ARG A 216 10.13 5.62 7.49
C ARG A 216 11.38 5.11 8.19
N GLY A 217 12.45 4.92 7.40
CA GLY A 217 13.73 4.39 7.88
C GLY A 217 13.74 2.88 8.12
N HIS A 218 12.60 2.19 7.93
CA HIS A 218 12.43 0.77 8.17
C HIS A 218 12.22 -0.04 6.89
N ALA A 219 11.44 0.47 5.93
CA ALA A 219 11.18 -0.21 4.66
C ALA A 219 10.99 0.78 3.50
N ASN A 220 11.41 0.38 2.31
CA ASN A 220 11.17 1.11 1.06
C ASN A 220 9.99 0.49 0.31
N PHE A 221 9.08 1.30 -0.23
CA PHE A 221 7.95 0.81 -1.03
C PHE A 221 8.13 1.08 -2.51
N ILE A 222 7.79 0.08 -3.33
CA ILE A 222 7.64 0.19 -4.78
C ILE A 222 6.24 -0.31 -5.11
N ILE A 223 5.40 0.56 -5.68
CA ILE A 223 4.01 0.21 -6.04
C ILE A 223 3.95 0.02 -7.55
N VAL A 224 3.48 -1.15 -7.97
CA VAL A 224 3.26 -1.55 -9.36
C VAL A 224 1.75 -1.67 -9.58
N GLY A 225 1.16 -0.61 -10.13
CA GLY A 225 -0.23 -0.62 -10.53
C GLY A 225 -0.44 -1.51 -11.77
N VAL A 226 -1.33 -2.48 -11.69
CA VAL A 226 -1.73 -3.34 -12.80
C VAL A 226 -3.14 -3.03 -13.26
N GLY A 227 -3.36 -3.00 -14.57
CA GLY A 227 -4.67 -2.66 -15.12
C GLY A 227 -4.57 -2.06 -16.52
N ARG A 228 -5.72 -1.67 -17.07
CA ARG A 228 -5.78 -1.04 -18.39
C ARG A 228 -5.45 0.45 -18.27
N LYS A 229 -4.65 0.97 -19.20
CA LYS A 229 -4.38 2.43 -19.31
C LYS A 229 -5.66 3.23 -19.58
N LYS A 230 -6.61 2.65 -20.32
CA LYS A 230 -7.94 3.21 -20.53
C LYS A 230 -8.93 2.40 -19.71
N GLN A 231 -9.58 3.06 -18.76
CA GLN A 231 -10.61 2.44 -17.95
C GLN A 231 -11.89 2.27 -18.79
N PRO A 232 -12.49 1.06 -18.82
CA PRO A 232 -13.74 0.84 -19.55
C PRO A 232 -14.88 1.64 -18.91
N SER A 233 -15.93 1.90 -19.67
CA SER A 233 -17.15 2.50 -19.13
C SER A 233 -17.84 1.49 -18.20
N ASN A 234 -18.37 1.95 -17.07
CA ASN A 234 -19.13 1.14 -16.12
C ASN A 234 -20.41 1.88 -15.70
N VAL A 235 -21.58 1.27 -15.95
CA VAL A 235 -22.91 1.74 -15.55
C VAL A 235 -23.57 0.82 -14.53
N LYS A 236 -23.60 1.26 -13.27
CA LYS A 236 -24.28 0.55 -12.20
C LYS A 236 -25.75 0.94 -12.13
N ILE A 237 -26.64 0.00 -11.82
CA ILE A 237 -28.04 0.28 -11.47
C ILE A 237 -28.31 -0.04 -10.00
N GLU A 238 -29.04 0.84 -9.32
CA GLU A 238 -29.54 0.62 -7.96
C GLU A 238 -31.07 0.76 -7.95
N LEU A 239 -31.73 -0.04 -7.10
CA LEU A 239 -33.18 -0.06 -6.99
C LEU A 239 -33.58 0.09 -5.53
N THR A 240 -34.45 1.07 -5.26
CA THR A 240 -34.91 1.43 -3.92
C THR A 240 -36.44 1.55 -3.92
N PRO A 241 -37.16 0.93 -2.97
CA PRO A 241 -36.65 -0.02 -1.97
C PRO A 241 -36.32 -1.39 -2.59
N ARG A 242 -35.29 -2.07 -2.04
CA ARG A 242 -34.98 -3.47 -2.43
C ARG A 242 -36.02 -4.46 -1.91
N TYR A 243 -36.70 -4.14 -0.81
CA TYR A 243 -37.80 -4.92 -0.27
C TYR A 243 -38.87 -3.99 0.27
N ALA A 244 -40.13 -4.23 -0.10
CA ALA A 244 -41.27 -3.50 0.43
C ALA A 244 -42.46 -4.42 0.68
N ILE A 245 -43.30 -4.03 1.64
CA ILE A 245 -44.58 -4.67 1.93
C ILE A 245 -45.69 -3.73 1.46
N SER A 246 -46.68 -4.28 0.77
CA SER A 246 -47.84 -3.53 0.27
C SER A 246 -49.16 -4.17 0.69
N PHE A 247 -50.21 -3.37 0.70
CA PHE A 247 -51.59 -3.85 0.75
C PHE A 247 -52.17 -3.99 -0.66
N PRO A 248 -53.21 -4.82 -0.85
CA PRO A 248 -53.91 -4.88 -2.13
C PRO A 248 -54.34 -3.49 -2.62
N ASN A 249 -54.14 -3.23 -3.91
CA ASN A 249 -54.49 -1.98 -4.58
C ASN A 249 -53.73 -0.71 -4.17
N ALA A 250 -52.74 -0.80 -3.28
CA ALA A 250 -51.86 0.33 -2.99
C ALA A 250 -50.87 0.54 -4.13
N ILE A 251 -50.53 1.80 -4.41
CA ILE A 251 -49.46 2.18 -5.35
C ILE A 251 -48.15 2.27 -4.56
N ILE A 252 -47.10 1.64 -5.08
CA ILE A 252 -45.73 1.78 -4.57
C ILE A 252 -44.87 2.39 -5.64
N THR A 253 -44.17 3.47 -5.29
CA THR A 253 -43.13 4.06 -6.12
C THR A 253 -41.81 3.32 -5.89
N ILE A 254 -41.21 2.80 -6.96
CA ILE A 254 -39.85 2.29 -6.98
C ILE A 254 -38.97 3.30 -7.69
N GLN A 255 -37.82 3.59 -7.10
CA GLN A 255 -36.78 4.40 -7.67
C GLN A 255 -35.69 3.51 -8.26
N ALA A 256 -35.40 3.67 -9.55
CA ALA A 256 -34.27 3.05 -10.22
C ALA A 256 -33.23 4.14 -10.55
N VAL A 257 -32.02 4.02 -10.02
CA VAL A 257 -30.93 5.00 -10.19
C VAL A 257 -29.80 4.38 -10.99
N ALA A 258 -29.65 4.80 -12.25
CA ALA A 258 -28.52 4.43 -13.08
C ALA A 258 -27.37 5.41 -12.82
N ARG A 259 -26.17 4.90 -12.54
CA ARG A 259 -24.98 5.68 -12.20
C ARG A 259 -23.82 5.30 -13.12
N LEU A 260 -23.21 6.29 -13.76
CA LEU A 260 -21.93 6.15 -14.47
C LEU A 260 -20.81 6.14 -13.42
N VAL A 261 -20.36 4.94 -13.06
CA VAL A 261 -19.28 4.72 -12.08
C VAL A 261 -17.92 5.05 -12.69
N GLN A 262 -17.75 4.71 -13.97
CA GLN A 262 -16.49 4.85 -14.69
C GLN A 262 -16.74 5.18 -16.16
N GLY A 263 -15.82 5.90 -16.80
CA GLY A 263 -15.94 6.35 -18.19
C GLY A 263 -16.45 7.78 -18.35
N ASP A 264 -16.40 8.28 -19.59
CA ASP A 264 -16.71 9.67 -19.93
C ASP A 264 -18.18 9.87 -20.32
N ARG A 265 -18.79 8.86 -20.95
CA ARG A 265 -20.15 8.90 -21.45
C ARG A 265 -20.78 7.50 -21.47
N TYR A 266 -22.08 7.46 -21.25
CA TYR A 266 -22.92 6.29 -21.47
C TYR A 266 -24.21 6.70 -22.17
N GLN A 267 -24.62 5.91 -23.17
CA GLN A 267 -25.94 6.02 -23.80
C GLN A 267 -26.50 4.61 -23.91
N GLY A 268 -27.67 4.40 -23.32
CA GLY A 268 -28.30 3.08 -23.32
C GLY A 268 -29.72 3.11 -22.79
N LYS A 269 -30.33 1.93 -22.67
CA LYS A 269 -31.71 1.79 -22.21
C LYS A 269 -31.75 1.23 -20.81
N LEU A 270 -32.52 1.88 -19.93
CA LEU A 270 -32.98 1.31 -18.67
C LEU A 270 -34.32 0.62 -18.90
N THR A 271 -34.36 -0.68 -18.64
CA THR A 271 -35.56 -1.51 -18.75
C THR A 271 -35.94 -2.03 -17.38
N ILE A 272 -37.21 -1.88 -17.02
CA ILE A 272 -37.75 -2.32 -15.74
C ILE A 272 -38.84 -3.33 -16.00
N THR A 273 -38.70 -4.51 -15.40
CA THR A 273 -39.53 -5.67 -15.66
C THR A 273 -40.08 -6.24 -14.36
N ARG A 274 -41.27 -6.84 -14.44
CA ARG A 274 -41.84 -7.67 -13.38
C ARG A 274 -42.08 -9.06 -13.95
N GLY A 275 -41.30 -10.04 -13.48
CA GLY A 275 -41.21 -11.34 -14.14
C GLY A 275 -40.77 -11.14 -15.60
N THR A 276 -41.62 -11.55 -16.55
CA THR A 276 -41.34 -11.43 -18.00
C THR A 276 -41.92 -10.17 -18.64
N ARG A 277 -42.71 -9.36 -17.91
CA ARG A 277 -43.40 -8.19 -18.46
C ARG A 277 -42.59 -6.92 -18.25
N ILE A 278 -42.36 -6.16 -19.32
CA ILE A 278 -41.79 -4.81 -19.26
C ILE A 278 -42.83 -3.85 -18.68
N ILE A 279 -42.45 -3.14 -17.61
CA ILE A 279 -43.26 -2.11 -16.95
C ILE A 279 -42.90 -0.73 -17.49
N ALA A 280 -41.59 -0.46 -17.61
CA ALA A 280 -41.07 0.82 -18.07
C ALA A 280 -39.78 0.59 -18.85
N GLN A 281 -39.55 1.46 -19.84
CA GLN A 281 -38.30 1.51 -20.59
C GLN A 281 -37.98 2.98 -20.87
N ARG A 282 -36.75 3.40 -20.60
CA ARG A 282 -36.28 4.78 -20.78
C ARG A 282 -34.90 4.77 -21.42
N ASP A 283 -34.69 5.66 -22.38
CA ASP A 283 -33.36 5.95 -22.90
C ASP A 283 -32.66 6.87 -21.90
N ILE A 284 -31.43 6.54 -21.53
CA ILE A 284 -30.61 7.25 -20.56
C ILE A 284 -29.30 7.66 -21.24
N ALA A 285 -28.91 8.92 -21.03
CA ALA A 285 -27.60 9.42 -21.38
C ALA A 285 -26.94 9.98 -20.11
N LEU A 286 -25.73 9.50 -19.81
CA LEU A 286 -24.92 9.95 -18.67
C LEU A 286 -23.57 10.45 -19.16
N ASP A 287 -23.01 11.44 -18.50
CA ASP A 287 -21.68 11.98 -18.77
C ASP A 287 -21.03 12.56 -17.50
N ALA A 288 -19.90 13.25 -17.65
CA ALA A 288 -19.17 13.86 -16.53
C ALA A 288 -19.97 14.90 -15.74
N ASN A 289 -20.92 15.61 -16.37
CA ASN A 289 -21.75 16.63 -15.72
C ASN A 289 -23.02 16.01 -15.10
N GLN A 290 -23.56 14.97 -15.74
CA GLN A 290 -24.72 14.24 -15.25
C GLN A 290 -24.39 12.75 -15.14
N ARG A 291 -23.82 12.37 -13.99
CA ARG A 291 -23.40 10.99 -13.71
C ARG A 291 -24.52 10.06 -13.27
N GLU A 292 -25.69 10.60 -12.95
CA GLU A 292 -26.83 9.82 -12.46
C GLU A 292 -28.11 10.17 -13.22
N ALA A 293 -28.92 9.14 -13.48
CA ALA A 293 -30.28 9.28 -13.96
C ALA A 293 -31.20 8.44 -13.07
N GLN A 294 -32.18 9.12 -12.49
CA GLN A 294 -33.22 8.52 -11.67
C GLN A 294 -34.49 8.36 -12.49
N VAL A 295 -35.11 7.18 -12.39
CA VAL A 295 -36.44 6.91 -12.94
C VAL A 295 -37.32 6.38 -11.81
N ASP A 296 -38.39 7.11 -11.54
CA ASP A 296 -39.42 6.71 -10.57
C ASP A 296 -40.56 6.01 -11.31
N ILE A 297 -41.02 4.90 -10.76
CA ILE A 297 -42.05 4.05 -11.36
C ILE A 297 -43.07 3.69 -10.30
N ASP A 298 -44.30 4.12 -10.56
CA ASP A 298 -45.45 3.71 -9.77
C ASP A 298 -45.94 2.34 -10.22
N ILE A 299 -45.96 1.41 -9.28
CA ILE A 299 -46.36 0.02 -9.50
C ILE A 299 -47.55 -0.29 -8.62
N MET A 300 -48.59 -0.85 -9.24
CA MET A 300 -49.67 -1.55 -8.55
C MET A 300 -49.32 -3.04 -8.48
N PRO A 301 -48.87 -3.55 -7.33
CA PRO A 301 -48.38 -4.93 -7.20
C PRO A 301 -49.56 -5.92 -7.16
N ARG A 302 -49.35 -7.12 -7.70
CA ARG A 302 -50.34 -8.22 -7.65
C ARG A 302 -50.22 -8.99 -6.34
N ARG A 303 -51.22 -9.78 -5.96
CA ARG A 303 -51.15 -10.62 -4.75
C ARG A 303 -49.88 -11.50 -4.74
N GLY A 304 -49.24 -11.61 -3.58
CA GLY A 304 -47.99 -12.36 -3.39
C GLY A 304 -46.73 -11.56 -3.72
N ALA A 305 -45.62 -12.27 -3.91
CA ALA A 305 -44.32 -11.66 -4.17
C ALA A 305 -44.21 -11.16 -5.62
N ASN A 306 -43.90 -9.87 -5.79
CA ASN A 306 -43.63 -9.23 -7.07
C ASN A 306 -42.13 -8.95 -7.16
N VAL A 307 -41.41 -9.73 -7.95
CA VAL A 307 -40.00 -9.48 -8.24
C VAL A 307 -39.88 -8.45 -9.36
N ILE A 308 -39.25 -7.33 -9.06
CA ILE A 308 -38.95 -6.25 -10.00
C ILE A 308 -37.47 -6.31 -10.34
N LYS A 309 -37.15 -6.26 -11.64
CA LYS A 309 -35.79 -6.23 -12.15
C LYS A 309 -35.59 -4.95 -12.96
N ALA A 310 -34.64 -4.12 -12.56
CA ALA A 310 -34.13 -3.01 -13.35
C ALA A 310 -32.81 -3.44 -14.03
N GLN A 311 -32.66 -3.10 -15.30
CA GLN A 311 -31.49 -3.46 -16.08
C GLN A 311 -31.10 -2.33 -17.04
N CYS A 312 -29.83 -1.91 -16.98
CA CYS A 312 -29.21 -1.04 -17.97
C CYS A 312 -28.66 -1.85 -19.15
N SER A 313 -28.57 -1.20 -20.30
CA SER A 313 -27.85 -1.76 -21.46
C SER A 313 -26.35 -1.75 -21.19
N VAL A 314 -25.63 -2.73 -21.74
CA VAL A 314 -24.18 -2.81 -21.57
C VAL A 314 -23.52 -1.62 -22.26
N ALA A 315 -22.67 -0.90 -21.54
CA ALA A 315 -21.90 0.22 -22.08
C ALA A 315 -20.80 -0.28 -23.04
N SER A 316 -20.32 0.61 -23.91
CA SER A 316 -19.21 0.27 -24.82
C SER A 316 -17.96 -0.08 -24.01
N ASP A 317 -17.33 -1.21 -24.35
CA ASP A 317 -16.13 -1.76 -23.71
C ASP A 317 -16.30 -2.15 -22.24
N GLU A 318 -17.53 -2.21 -21.71
CA GLU A 318 -17.82 -2.59 -20.33
C GLU A 318 -17.51 -4.07 -20.06
N THR A 319 -16.85 -4.31 -18.92
CA THR A 319 -16.40 -5.65 -18.51
C THR A 319 -17.14 -6.19 -17.31
N LEU A 320 -17.60 -5.30 -16.43
CA LEU A 320 -18.44 -5.64 -15.29
C LEU A 320 -19.88 -5.38 -15.72
N ILE A 321 -20.62 -6.45 -16.03
CA ILE A 321 -21.99 -6.36 -16.55
C ILE A 321 -22.99 -6.78 -15.45
N GLU A 322 -22.48 -7.44 -14.40
CA GLU A 322 -23.26 -7.97 -13.29
C GLU A 322 -23.92 -6.86 -12.47
N ASP A 323 -23.31 -5.67 -12.38
CA ASP A 323 -23.84 -4.50 -11.66
C ASP A 323 -24.76 -3.62 -12.51
N ASN A 324 -24.97 -3.99 -13.78
CA ASN A 324 -25.98 -3.39 -14.67
C ASN A 324 -27.40 -3.90 -14.37
N VAL A 325 -27.56 -4.81 -13.40
CA VAL A 325 -28.84 -5.40 -13.01
C VAL A 325 -29.09 -5.25 -11.51
N ALA A 326 -30.28 -4.77 -11.14
CA ALA A 326 -30.75 -4.72 -9.76
C ALA A 326 -32.12 -5.36 -9.61
N PHE A 327 -32.35 -5.98 -8.45
CA PHE A 327 -33.60 -6.63 -8.10
C PHE A 327 -34.23 -5.96 -6.87
N GLY A 328 -35.55 -5.85 -6.90
CA GLY A 328 -36.38 -5.50 -5.75
C GLY A 328 -37.55 -6.46 -5.61
N VAL A 329 -38.05 -6.65 -4.40
CA VAL A 329 -39.20 -7.50 -4.11
C VAL A 329 -40.27 -6.70 -3.40
N ILE A 330 -41.49 -6.70 -3.94
CA ILE A 330 -42.67 -6.17 -3.26
C ILE A 330 -43.55 -7.34 -2.87
N ASP A 331 -43.71 -7.58 -1.56
CA ASP A 331 -44.65 -8.58 -1.05
C ASP A 331 -46.00 -7.95 -0.73
N VAL A 332 -47.06 -8.45 -1.36
CA VAL A 332 -48.43 -7.95 -1.13
C VAL A 332 -49.12 -8.83 -0.10
N ILE A 333 -49.20 -8.30 1.12
CA ILE A 333 -49.78 -8.98 2.26
C ILE A 333 -51.29 -8.71 2.28
N ASN A 334 -52.06 -9.71 1.86
CA ASN A 334 -53.51 -9.71 1.99
C ASN A 334 -53.91 -10.31 3.35
N ARG A 335 -53.64 -9.59 4.45
CA ARG A 335 -54.08 -9.98 5.80
C ARG A 335 -55.23 -9.08 6.22
N ASN A 336 -56.32 -9.69 6.66
CA ASN A 336 -57.38 -8.96 7.36
C ASN A 336 -56.84 -8.56 8.73
N LEU A 337 -56.60 -7.27 8.95
CA LEU A 337 -56.30 -6.74 10.28
C LEU A 337 -57.54 -6.93 11.16
N ARG A 338 -57.45 -7.83 12.16
CA ARG A 338 -58.48 -7.96 13.21
C ARG A 338 -58.12 -6.99 14.32
N LEU A 339 -58.79 -5.84 14.36
CA LEU A 339 -58.60 -4.84 15.40
C LEU A 339 -59.60 -5.09 16.53
N LEU A 340 -59.11 -5.32 17.76
CA LEU A 340 -59.94 -5.26 18.96
C LEU A 340 -59.86 -3.83 19.52
N TYR A 341 -60.96 -3.08 19.41
CA TYR A 341 -61.07 -1.75 19.99
C TYR A 341 -61.80 -1.85 21.34
N LEU A 342 -61.08 -1.56 22.43
CA LEU A 342 -61.63 -1.51 23.78
C LEU A 342 -61.65 -0.07 24.23
N GLU A 343 -62.82 0.41 24.65
CA GLU A 343 -62.99 1.76 25.18
C GLU A 343 -63.95 1.70 26.37
N GLY A 344 -63.71 2.54 27.38
CA GLY A 344 -64.52 2.57 28.61
C GLY A 344 -65.84 3.35 28.48
N ALA A 345 -65.96 4.26 27.50
CA ALA A 345 -67.17 5.01 27.21
C ALA A 345 -67.20 5.37 25.72
N PRO A 346 -68.35 5.37 25.04
CA PRO A 346 -68.42 5.60 23.59
C PRO A 346 -68.02 7.03 23.24
N ARG A 347 -66.88 7.20 22.55
CA ARG A 347 -66.46 8.50 21.99
C ARG A 347 -66.53 8.53 20.47
N TRP A 348 -66.40 9.72 19.88
CA TRP A 348 -66.54 9.91 18.42
C TRP A 348 -65.42 9.23 17.62
N GLU A 349 -64.29 8.95 18.25
CA GLU A 349 -63.11 8.28 17.72
C GLU A 349 -63.45 6.91 17.14
N TYR A 350 -64.31 6.12 17.80
CA TYR A 350 -64.81 4.85 17.27
C TYR A 350 -65.47 5.00 15.88
N LYS A 351 -66.28 6.05 15.69
CA LYS A 351 -66.94 6.31 14.40
C LYS A 351 -65.94 6.63 13.31
N PHE A 352 -64.85 7.33 13.63
CA PHE A 352 -63.79 7.63 12.66
C PHE A 352 -62.98 6.37 12.32
N THR A 353 -62.57 5.59 13.31
CA THR A 353 -61.83 4.33 13.09
C THR A 353 -62.63 3.33 12.26
N LYS A 354 -63.94 3.19 12.51
CA LYS A 354 -64.85 2.33 11.71
C LYS A 354 -65.03 2.79 10.26
N ARG A 355 -64.74 4.06 9.94
CA ARG A 355 -64.84 4.61 8.58
C ARG A 355 -63.51 4.58 7.83
N ALA A 356 -62.40 4.65 8.57
CA ALA A 356 -61.05 4.68 8.02
C ALA A 356 -60.49 3.29 7.67
N PHE A 357 -61.03 2.24 8.29
CA PHE A 357 -60.69 0.83 8.09
C PHE A 357 -61.98 0.03 7.83
#